data_AF-A0A920VMG7-F1
#
_entry.id   AF-A0A920VMG7-F1
#
_cell.length_a   1.000
_cell.length_b   1.000
_cell.length_c   1.000
_cell.angle_alpha   90.00
_cell.angle_beta   90.00
_cell.angle_gamma   90.00
#
_symmetry.space_group_name_H-M   'P 1'
#
loop_
_entity.id
_entity.type
_entity.pdbx_description
1 polymer ?
#
loop_
_entity_poly.entity_id
_entity_poly.type
_entity_poly.pdbx_seq_one_letter_code
_entity_poly.pdbx_strand_id
1 'polypeptide(L)' 'MHLCDWLEQVRRAGGWDYRRGGYRDIARHLGGTALEKYDIVFKDAPEQIWFNEYHWPEGVSR' A
#
# COMPACT_ATOMS: atom_id res chain seq x y z
N MET A 1 -11.67 -6.85 -8.62
CA MET A 1 -10.85 -5.64 -8.38
C MET A 1 -9.41 -6.05 -8.60
N HIS A 2 -8.72 -5.49 -9.60
CA HIS A 2 -7.31 -5.81 -9.85
C HIS A 2 -6.41 -5.09 -8.84
N LEU A 3 -5.24 -5.65 -8.53
CA LEU A 3 -4.23 -5.02 -7.66
C LEU A 3 -3.93 -3.58 -8.09
N CYS A 4 -3.87 -3.31 -9.40
CA CYS A 4 -3.69 -1.98 -9.97
C CYS A 4 -4.77 -0.98 -9.54
N ASP A 5 -6.05 -1.35 -9.65
CA ASP A 5 -7.19 -0.50 -9.26
C ASP A 5 -7.17 -0.20 -7.75
N TRP A 6 -6.67 -1.16 -6.98
CA TRP A 6 -6.54 -1.03 -5.55
C TRP A 6 -5.36 -0.10 -5.16
N LEU A 7 -4.21 -0.22 -5.83
CA LEU A 7 -3.04 0.65 -5.62
C LEU A 7 -3.33 2.12 -5.94
N GLU A 8 -4.13 2.40 -6.97
CA GLU A 8 -4.55 3.76 -7.29
C GLU A 8 -5.42 4.37 -6.17
N GLN A 9 -6.22 3.56 -5.47
CA GLN A 9 -7.03 4.02 -4.34
C GLN A 9 -6.20 4.36 -3.11
N VAL A 10 -5.10 3.64 -2.85
CA VAL A 10 -4.18 3.96 -1.74
C VAL A 10 -3.67 5.37 -1.83
N ARG A 11 -3.16 5.71 -3.02
CA ARG A 11 -2.59 7.04 -3.29
C ARG A 11 -3.64 8.13 -3.11
N ARG A 12 -4.88 7.89 -3.53
CA ARG A 12 -5.99 8.86 -3.39
C ARG A 12 -6.46 9.00 -1.95
N ALA A 13 -6.52 7.91 -1.20
CA ALA A 13 -7.02 7.89 0.16
C ALA A 13 -5.97 8.29 1.21
N GLY A 14 -4.68 8.35 0.84
CA GLY A 14 -3.59 8.56 1.79
C GLY A 14 -3.37 7.40 2.77
N GLY A 15 -4.08 6.27 2.58
CA GLY A 15 -4.04 5.09 3.44
C GLY A 15 -2.85 4.18 3.14
N TRP A 16 -1.65 4.75 3.10
CA TRP A 16 -0.42 4.09 2.62
C TRP A 16 -0.03 2.86 3.43
N ASP A 17 -0.38 2.81 4.70
CA ASP A 17 0.11 1.74 5.58
C ASP A 17 -0.87 0.58 5.72
N TYR A 18 -2.16 0.82 5.44
CA TYR A 18 -3.18 -0.22 5.51
C TYR A 18 -2.82 -1.35 4.54
N ARG A 19 -2.58 -2.56 5.07
CA ARG A 19 -2.22 -3.78 4.33
C ARG A 19 -1.02 -3.63 3.37
N ARG A 20 -0.14 -2.63 3.54
CA ARG A 20 1.03 -2.36 2.68
C ARG A 20 1.84 -3.64 2.39
N GLY A 21 2.12 -4.42 3.44
CA GLY A 21 2.82 -5.70 3.34
C GLY A 21 2.08 -6.73 2.48
N GLY A 22 0.77 -6.88 2.67
CA GLY A 22 -0.05 -7.80 1.89
C GLY A 22 -0.04 -7.50 0.39
N TYR A 23 -0.07 -6.21 -0.01
CA TYR A 23 0.02 -5.85 -1.43
C TYR A 23 1.39 -6.13 -2.01
N ARG A 24 2.46 -5.94 -1.23
CA ARG A 24 3.81 -6.29 -1.66
C ARG A 24 3.89 -7.79 -1.96
N ASP A 25 3.30 -8.63 -1.12
CA ASP A 25 3.36 -10.08 -1.30
C ASP A 25 2.54 -10.53 -2.50
N ILE A 26 1.36 -9.94 -2.74
CA ILE A 26 0.56 -10.18 -3.94
C ILE A 26 1.31 -9.70 -5.21
N ALA A 27 1.92 -8.50 -5.16
CA ALA A 27 2.67 -7.94 -6.27
C ALA A 27 3.87 -8.82 -6.65
N ARG A 28 4.60 -9.33 -5.64
CA ARG A 28 5.70 -10.28 -5.82
C ARG A 28 5.23 -11.61 -6.41
N HIS A 29 4.09 -12.12 -5.95
CA HIS A 29 3.53 -13.37 -6.46
C HIS A 29 3.12 -13.26 -7.93
N LEU A 30 2.53 -12.12 -8.33
CA LEU A 30 2.11 -11.87 -9.70
C LEU A 30 3.26 -11.48 -10.63
N GLY A 31 4.30 -10.82 -10.10
CA GLY A 31 5.48 -10.39 -10.85
C GLY A 31 5.19 -9.35 -11.95
N GLY A 32 6.21 -9.08 -12.76
CA GLY A 32 6.13 -8.17 -13.92
C GLY A 32 5.49 -6.82 -13.58
N THR A 33 4.47 -6.46 -14.37
CA THR A 33 3.77 -5.17 -14.24
C THR A 33 3.12 -4.95 -12.87
N ALA A 34 2.75 -6.00 -12.15
CA ALA A 34 2.15 -5.86 -10.82
C ALA A 34 3.18 -5.35 -9.80
N LEU A 35 4.41 -5.88 -9.86
CA LEU A 35 5.51 -5.47 -8.99
C LEU A 35 6.00 -4.06 -9.35
N GLU A 36 6.19 -3.78 -10.64
CA GLU A 36 6.59 -2.44 -11.10
C GLU A 36 5.59 -1.36 -10.67
N LYS A 37 4.28 -1.64 -10.80
CA LYS A 37 3.25 -0.70 -10.35
C LYS A 37 3.25 -0.51 -8.84
N TYR A 38 3.45 -1.57 -8.07
CA TYR A 38 3.58 -1.47 -6.62
C TYR A 38 4.74 -0.53 -6.27
N ASP A 39 5.91 -0.74 -6.86
CA ASP A 39 7.10 0.07 -6.59
C ASP A 39 6.91 1.53 -6.98
N ILE A 40 6.28 1.81 -8.13
CA ILE A 40 5.96 3.19 -8.57
C ILE A 40 5.04 3.89 -7.56
N VAL A 41 3.99 3.21 -7.10
CA VAL A 41 3.00 3.81 -6.20
C VAL A 41 3.63 4.07 -4.83
N PHE A 42 4.39 3.11 -4.30
CA PHE A 42 4.97 3.22 -2.96
C PHE A 42 6.28 3.99 -2.89
N LYS A 43 6.86 4.41 -4.03
CA LYS A 43 8.03 5.30 -4.07
C LYS A 43 7.76 6.65 -3.40
N ASP A 44 6.54 7.17 -3.55
CA ASP A 44 6.13 8.45 -2.97
C ASP A 44 5.45 8.28 -1.60
N ALA A 45 5.37 7.04 -1.09
CA ALA A 45 4.73 6.77 0.18
C ALA A 45 5.62 7.26 1.34
N PRO A 46 5.01 7.84 2.40
CA PRO A 46 5.75 8.13 3.62
C PRO A 46 6.28 6.84 4.25
N GLU A 47 7.26 7.00 5.16
CA GLU A 47 7.73 5.92 6.00
C GLU A 47 6.53 5.22 6.66
N GLN A 48 6.53 3.89 6.63
CA GLN A 48 5.45 3.13 7.23
C GLN A 48 5.53 3.31 8.75
N ILE A 49 4.50 3.94 9.31
CA ILE A 49 4.37 4.17 10.76
C ILE A 49 3.38 3.17 11.38
N TRP A 50 2.52 2.58 10.54
CA TRP A 50 1.47 1.67 10.96
C TRP A 50 1.78 0.22 10.54
N PHE A 51 2.02 -0.63 11.55
CA PHE A 51 2.45 -2.02 11.36
C PHE A 51 1.36 -3.07 11.64
N ASN A 52 0.27 -2.69 12.30
CA ASN A 52 -0.86 -3.58 12.59
C ASN A 52 -2.08 -3.12 11.81
N GLU A 53 -2.25 -3.65 10.60
CA GLU A 53 -3.28 -3.30 9.60
C GLU A 53 -4.74 -3.15 10.09
N TYR A 54 -5.06 -3.56 11.33
CA TYR A 54 -6.38 -3.43 11.95
C TYR A 54 -6.50 -2.37 13.06
N HIS A 55 -5.38 -1.76 13.51
CA HIS A 55 -5.36 -0.79 14.60
C HIS A 55 -4.78 0.55 14.18
N TRP A 56 -5.62 1.57 13.97
CA TRP A 56 -5.17 2.93 13.67
C TRP A 56 -4.14 3.41 14.73
N PRO A 57 -2.95 3.88 14.33
CA PRO A 57 -1.96 4.36 15.30
C PRO A 57 -2.49 5.58 16.03
N GLU A 58 -2.43 5.57 17.36
CA GLU A 58 -2.77 6.74 18.15
C GLU A 58 -1.83 7.91 17.82
N GLY A 59 -2.40 9.10 17.59
CA GLY A 59 -1.62 10.32 17.29
C GLY A 59 -1.46 10.66 15.80
N VAL A 60 -1.92 9.81 14.88
CA VAL A 60 -2.03 10.19 13.45
C VAL A 60 -3.39 10.85 13.22
N SER A 61 -3.38 12.15 12.89
CA SER A 61 -4.61 12.89 12.59
C SER A 61 -5.34 12.28 11.39
N ARG A 62 -6.65 12.17 11.52
CA ARG A 62 -7.56 11.56 10.53
C ARG A 62 -7.66 12.38 9.24
#